data_AF-A0A0R3RYP3-F1
#
_entry.id   AF-A0A0R3RYP3-F1
#
_cell.length_a   1.000
_cell.length_b   1.000
_cell.length_c   1.000
_cell.angle_alpha   90.00
_cell.angle_beta   90.00
_cell.angle_gamma   90.00
#
_symmetry.space_group_name_H-M   'P 1'
#
loop_
_entity.id
_entity.type
_entity.pdbx_description
1 polymer ?
#
loop_
_entity_poly.entity_id
_entity_poly.type
_entity_poly.pdbx_seq_one_letter_code
_entity_poly.pdbx_strand_id
1 'polypeptide(L)'
;MCSTTCGRGVRKRLVSCVNSHSHSVATKYCDPAKRPIDSHRCRMAHCPRWKTGKWSMCSVTCGRGIRTREVTCQKGRQTHLPDMECAKLPKPLANSMCMTMSCPAYHWAATPWSKCIDPCKKSDQHRRVYCVSNLGKRAAPKMCSNETAPETTRSCPITDCLYHWVPGPWSTCSKTCGTGFQFRRIECRVRSQNQSSSAQPNVQSRMCNGLARPSVSKECAMNPCDAKYRWSVGPWSQCSTSCGPGYRRRRVRCLDRDGRRVSRDLCDQSPDRPKRRESCFLRNCAKFYGLPGDCAELKAYYTNENSVDGNYTVLVAGFRITVYCHLMNETLPKTYINLNSETNFAEIYGKRLLYPFTCPHNGQRNDTCMCTDDGSASAGFSSFSKVRVDLHNMKINIHDHTFATTSHGEEVAFATAGDCYSAVDCPQGQFGIDLRGTGLRVMDDLRWVDQGHRTSSRIERSDNNARIFGRCGGYCGQCSPDKFKGLVIEIDHKQNPSIGMG
;
A
#
# COMPACT_ATOMS: atom_id res chain seq x y z
N MET A 1 22.73 86.64 -47.10
CA MET A 1 22.01 85.62 -46.30
C MET A 1 22.99 84.78 -45.48
N CYS A 2 22.55 84.11 -44.41
CA CYS A 2 23.39 83.21 -43.62
C CYS A 2 23.62 81.89 -44.38
N SER A 3 24.81 81.31 -44.32
CA SER A 3 25.16 80.07 -45.02
C SER A 3 24.40 78.82 -44.55
N THR A 4 23.74 78.89 -43.39
CA THR A 4 22.92 77.80 -42.85
C THR A 4 21.50 78.30 -42.57
N THR A 5 20.53 77.40 -42.64
CA THR A 5 19.11 77.68 -42.33
C THR A 5 18.80 77.53 -40.84
N CYS A 6 19.65 76.81 -40.08
CA CYS A 6 19.58 76.67 -38.63
C CYS A 6 21.00 76.58 -38.04
N GLY A 7 21.15 76.80 -36.73
CA GLY A 7 22.42 76.68 -36.02
C GLY A 7 23.41 77.81 -36.33
N ARG A 8 24.70 77.52 -36.31
CA ARG A 8 25.77 78.50 -36.53
C ARG A 8 26.15 78.51 -38.02
N GLY A 9 26.17 79.70 -38.63
CA GLY A 9 26.59 79.91 -40.01
C GLY A 9 27.39 81.19 -40.17
N VAL A 10 27.70 81.53 -41.42
CA VAL A 10 28.43 82.76 -41.77
C VAL A 10 27.68 83.49 -42.88
N ARG A 11 27.49 84.79 -42.75
CA ARG A 11 27.00 85.66 -43.82
C ARG A 11 28.17 86.42 -44.41
N LYS A 12 28.35 86.34 -45.73
CA LYS A 12 29.38 87.09 -46.45
C LYS A 12 28.75 88.30 -47.13
N ARG A 13 29.46 89.43 -47.14
CA ARG A 13 29.14 90.62 -47.95
C ARG A 13 30.22 90.82 -48.99
N LEU A 14 29.85 91.34 -50.15
CA LEU A 14 30.80 91.69 -51.19
C LEU A 14 31.52 92.99 -50.78
N VAL A 15 32.85 92.95 -50.77
CA VAL A 15 33.71 94.12 -50.51
C VAL A 15 34.56 94.35 -51.75
N SER A 16 34.32 95.46 -52.42
CA SER A 16 35.05 95.89 -53.61
C SER A 16 35.96 97.07 -53.28
N CYS A 17 37.18 97.07 -53.83
CA CYS A 17 38.10 98.18 -53.75
C CYS A 17 37.69 99.23 -54.79
N VAL A 18 37.47 100.49 -54.41
CA VAL A 18 37.01 101.54 -55.33
C VAL A 18 37.97 102.74 -55.34
N ASN A 19 38.12 103.41 -56.49
CA ASN A 19 38.91 104.64 -56.62
C ASN A 19 38.06 105.90 -56.27
N SER A 20 38.66 107.08 -56.35
CA SER A 20 37.98 108.38 -56.08
C SER A 20 36.79 108.68 -57.00
N HIS A 21 36.69 108.00 -58.15
CA HIS A 21 35.56 108.08 -59.08
C HIS A 21 34.56 106.93 -58.90
N SER A 22 34.62 106.23 -57.76
CA SER A 22 33.74 105.09 -57.41
C SER A 22 33.83 103.86 -58.34
N HIS A 23 34.88 103.75 -59.15
CA HIS A 23 35.09 102.58 -60.00
C HIS A 23 35.80 101.46 -59.25
N SER A 24 35.32 100.22 -59.42
CA SER A 24 35.94 99.05 -58.79
C SER A 24 37.31 98.75 -59.42
N VAL A 25 38.36 98.81 -58.62
CA VAL A 25 39.75 98.52 -59.01
C VAL A 25 40.25 97.23 -58.35
N ALA A 26 41.37 96.70 -58.82
CA ALA A 26 41.97 95.50 -58.27
C ALA A 26 42.33 95.69 -56.78
N THR A 27 42.07 94.68 -55.96
CA THR A 27 42.25 94.70 -54.50
C THR A 27 43.67 95.04 -54.02
N LYS A 28 44.68 94.88 -54.88
CA LYS A 28 46.09 95.26 -54.62
C LYS A 28 46.31 96.77 -54.42
N TYR A 29 45.38 97.61 -54.90
CA TYR A 29 45.46 99.07 -54.75
C TYR A 29 44.77 99.59 -53.49
N CYS A 30 44.09 98.73 -52.72
CA CYS A 30 43.52 99.08 -51.43
C CYS A 30 44.41 98.57 -50.29
N ASP A 31 44.59 99.41 -49.27
CA ASP A 31 45.28 99.05 -48.03
C ASP A 31 44.55 97.87 -47.32
N PRO A 32 45.22 96.71 -47.13
CA PRO A 32 44.64 95.56 -46.45
C PRO A 32 44.18 95.88 -45.02
N ALA A 33 44.86 96.79 -44.31
CA ALA A 33 44.54 97.16 -42.94
C ALA A 33 43.23 97.96 -42.82
N LYS A 34 42.78 98.58 -43.93
CA LYS A 34 41.53 99.34 -44.00
C LYS A 34 40.40 98.56 -44.67
N ARG A 35 40.62 97.28 -45.02
CA ARG A 35 39.59 96.44 -45.64
C ARG A 35 38.47 96.13 -44.62
N PRO A 36 37.21 96.47 -44.92
CA PRO A 36 36.09 96.11 -44.05
C PRO A 36 35.94 94.59 -43.91
N ILE A 37 35.55 94.12 -42.72
CA ILE A 37 35.24 92.70 -42.47
C ILE A 37 34.16 92.25 -43.47
N ASP A 38 34.45 91.24 -44.27
CA ASP A 38 33.59 90.72 -45.35
C ASP A 38 32.75 89.51 -44.91
N SER A 39 33.00 88.98 -43.72
CA SER A 39 32.28 87.85 -43.15
C SER A 39 31.88 88.08 -41.69
N HIS A 40 30.60 87.90 -41.42
CA HIS A 40 30.07 87.94 -40.04
C HIS A 40 29.48 86.60 -39.67
N ARG A 41 29.76 86.15 -38.44
CA ARG A 41 29.10 84.98 -37.86
C ARG A 41 27.60 85.28 -37.70
N CYS A 42 26.76 84.36 -38.12
CA CYS A 42 25.32 84.41 -37.88
C CYS A 42 24.89 83.20 -37.04
N ARG A 43 23.92 83.40 -36.16
CA ARG A 43 23.29 82.34 -35.36
C ARG A 43 21.81 82.32 -35.73
N MET A 44 21.42 81.27 -36.43
CA MET A 44 20.03 80.97 -36.74
C MET A 44 19.39 80.20 -35.57
N ALA A 45 18.08 79.93 -35.63
CA ALA A 45 17.39 79.11 -34.64
C ALA A 45 18.05 77.74 -34.44
N HIS A 46 17.84 77.12 -33.28
CA HIS A 46 18.37 75.78 -32.97
C HIS A 46 17.95 74.78 -34.05
N CYS A 47 18.86 73.91 -34.48
CA CYS A 47 18.53 72.86 -35.44
C CYS A 47 17.70 71.74 -34.78
N PRO A 48 16.75 71.14 -35.50
CA PRO A 48 16.06 69.94 -35.05
C PRO A 48 17.05 68.78 -34.96
N ARG A 49 16.97 68.00 -33.88
CA ARG A 49 17.81 66.81 -33.66
C ARG A 49 17.03 65.72 -32.95
N TRP A 50 17.40 64.47 -33.22
CA TRP A 50 16.90 63.35 -32.45
C TRP A 50 17.42 63.39 -31.01
N LYS A 51 16.53 63.14 -30.06
CA LYS A 51 16.86 62.94 -28.66
C LYS A 51 16.36 61.57 -28.23
N THR A 52 17.23 60.85 -27.52
CA THR A 52 16.92 59.51 -27.02
C THR A 52 16.75 59.55 -25.51
N GLY A 53 15.69 58.90 -25.01
CA GLY A 53 15.50 58.61 -23.60
C GLY A 53 16.42 57.50 -23.08
N LYS A 54 16.28 57.17 -21.79
CA LYS A 54 16.95 56.00 -21.20
C LYS A 54 16.31 54.72 -21.74
N TRP A 55 17.12 53.66 -21.84
CA TRP A 55 16.60 52.33 -22.15
C TRP A 55 15.73 51.79 -21.01
N SER A 56 14.67 51.09 -21.37
CA SER A 56 13.86 50.29 -20.45
C SER A 56 14.66 49.12 -19.90
N MET A 57 14.09 48.44 -18.89
CA MET A 57 14.55 47.10 -18.52
C MET A 57 14.41 46.14 -19.71
N CYS A 58 15.22 45.08 -19.70
CA CYS A 58 15.13 44.03 -20.70
C CYS A 58 13.77 43.34 -20.59
N SER A 59 13.16 43.00 -21.73
CA SER A 59 11.86 42.30 -21.78
C SER A 59 11.87 40.91 -21.12
N VAL A 60 13.06 40.36 -20.87
CA VAL A 60 13.26 39.06 -20.22
C VAL A 60 14.19 39.19 -19.02
N THR A 61 14.03 38.31 -18.04
CA THR A 61 14.87 38.23 -16.86
C THR A 61 16.06 37.29 -17.04
N CYS A 62 16.04 36.38 -18.03
CA CYS A 62 17.14 35.51 -18.43
C CYS A 62 17.17 35.32 -19.96
N GLY A 63 18.33 35.04 -20.54
CA GLY A 63 18.49 34.80 -21.97
C GLY A 63 18.46 36.07 -22.83
N ARG A 64 17.90 35.96 -24.03
CA ARG A 64 17.89 37.03 -25.04
C ARG A 64 16.54 37.76 -25.04
N GLY A 65 16.58 39.08 -24.91
CA GLY A 65 15.38 39.92 -24.97
C GLY A 65 15.62 41.24 -25.70
N ILE A 66 14.65 42.15 -25.58
CA ILE A 66 14.66 43.45 -26.22
C ILE A 66 14.44 44.52 -25.15
N ARG A 67 15.21 45.62 -25.23
CA ARG A 67 14.96 46.84 -24.47
C ARG A 67 14.54 47.94 -25.43
N THR A 68 13.65 48.81 -24.97
CA THR A 68 13.09 49.92 -25.75
C THR A 68 13.47 51.26 -25.13
N ARG A 69 13.62 52.30 -25.95
CA ARG A 69 13.82 53.68 -25.50
C ARG A 69 12.96 54.60 -26.33
N GLU A 70 12.60 55.72 -25.73
CA GLU A 70 11.91 56.78 -26.45
C GLU A 70 12.88 57.54 -27.38
N VAL A 71 12.43 57.84 -28.60
CA VAL A 71 13.20 58.60 -29.60
C VAL A 71 12.31 59.72 -30.14
N THR A 72 12.62 60.96 -29.78
CA THR A 72 11.80 62.13 -30.11
C THR A 72 12.60 63.19 -30.85
N CYS A 73 11.97 63.90 -31.78
CA CYS A 73 12.56 65.06 -32.45
C CYS A 73 12.44 66.30 -31.55
N GLN A 74 13.55 67.00 -31.31
CA GLN A 74 13.61 68.20 -30.46
C GLN A 74 14.31 69.35 -31.18
N LYS A 75 13.77 70.58 -31.05
CA LYS A 75 14.39 71.82 -31.54
C LYS A 75 14.40 72.87 -30.43
N GLY A 76 15.58 73.16 -29.88
CA GLY A 76 15.70 74.09 -28.75
C GLY A 76 14.98 73.57 -27.50
N ARG A 77 14.01 74.33 -26.95
CA ARG A 77 13.19 73.92 -25.79
C ARG A 77 11.92 73.14 -26.17
N GLN A 78 11.54 73.08 -27.45
CA GLN A 78 10.37 72.34 -27.91
C GLN A 78 10.70 70.85 -28.07
N THR A 79 10.17 70.03 -27.16
CA THR A 79 10.24 68.56 -27.17
C THR A 79 9.03 67.98 -27.90
N HIS A 80 9.19 66.83 -28.58
CA HIS A 80 8.12 66.12 -29.33
C HIS A 80 7.61 66.84 -30.58
N LEU A 81 8.53 67.27 -31.45
CA LEU A 81 8.18 67.70 -32.80
C LEU A 81 7.82 66.49 -33.69
N PRO A 82 7.03 66.70 -34.76
CA PRO A 82 6.80 65.67 -35.76
C PRO A 82 8.13 65.14 -36.33
N ASP A 83 8.23 63.83 -36.47
CA ASP A 83 9.44 63.14 -36.93
C ASP A 83 10.00 63.69 -38.26
N MET A 84 9.13 64.24 -39.12
CA MET A 84 9.48 64.87 -40.40
C MET A 84 10.51 65.99 -40.25
N GLU A 85 10.48 66.75 -39.16
CA GLU A 85 11.44 67.85 -38.88
C GLU A 85 12.87 67.34 -38.69
N CYS A 86 13.03 66.09 -38.23
CA CYS A 86 14.32 65.43 -38.03
C CYS A 86 14.62 64.37 -39.11
N ALA A 87 13.76 64.18 -40.11
CA ALA A 87 13.87 63.08 -41.09
C ALA A 87 15.15 63.12 -41.93
N LYS A 88 15.78 64.30 -42.07
CA LYS A 88 17.08 64.46 -42.74
C LYS A 88 18.25 63.90 -41.94
N LEU A 89 18.04 63.55 -40.67
CA LEU A 89 19.00 62.93 -39.78
C LEU A 89 18.63 61.46 -39.56
N PRO A 90 19.61 60.53 -39.50
CA PRO A 90 19.32 59.12 -39.26
C PRO A 90 18.63 58.95 -37.90
N LYS A 91 17.41 58.40 -37.92
CA LYS A 91 16.62 58.17 -36.71
C LYS A 91 17.28 57.06 -35.87
N PRO A 92 17.63 57.33 -34.60
CA PRO A 92 18.17 56.31 -33.72
C PRO A 92 17.18 55.15 -33.53
N LEU A 93 17.70 53.92 -33.43
CA LEU A 93 16.87 52.75 -33.13
C LEU A 93 16.19 52.93 -31.77
N ALA A 94 14.87 52.69 -31.75
CA ALA A 94 14.05 52.71 -30.54
C ALA A 94 14.16 51.41 -29.73
N ASN A 95 14.77 50.37 -30.32
CA ASN A 95 14.82 49.01 -29.82
C ASN A 95 16.24 48.46 -29.99
N SER A 96 16.72 47.73 -28.98
CA SER A 96 18.05 47.12 -28.96
C SER A 96 17.99 45.78 -28.26
N MET A 97 18.76 44.79 -28.74
CA MET A 97 18.89 43.50 -28.08
C MET A 97 19.58 43.64 -26.72
N CYS A 98 19.09 42.89 -25.74
CA CYS A 98 19.73 42.73 -24.44
C CYS A 98 19.96 41.24 -24.15
N MET A 99 21.11 40.95 -23.55
CA MET A 99 21.48 39.62 -23.08
C MET A 99 21.52 39.68 -21.56
N THR A 100 20.77 38.82 -20.91
CA THR A 100 20.81 38.61 -19.45
C THR A 100 21.44 37.24 -19.15
N MET A 101 21.56 36.89 -17.89
CA MET A 101 22.04 35.59 -17.41
C MET A 101 21.34 34.44 -18.13
N SER A 102 22.07 33.33 -18.34
CA SER A 102 21.52 32.13 -18.96
C SER A 102 20.29 31.62 -18.21
N CYS A 103 19.26 31.23 -18.95
CA CYS A 103 18.06 30.69 -18.32
C CYS A 103 18.36 29.37 -17.60
N PRO A 104 17.81 29.16 -16.39
CA PRO A 104 17.99 27.91 -15.67
C PRO A 104 17.45 26.74 -16.49
N ALA A 105 18.27 25.71 -16.65
CA ALA A 105 17.85 24.46 -17.25
C ALA A 105 17.06 23.64 -16.21
N TYR A 106 16.04 22.92 -16.66
CA TYR A 106 15.18 22.11 -15.81
C TYR A 106 15.25 20.65 -16.25
N HIS A 107 15.27 19.74 -15.29
CA HIS A 107 15.28 18.30 -15.52
C HIS A 107 14.49 17.57 -14.44
N TRP A 108 14.11 16.32 -14.73
CA TRP A 108 13.42 15.47 -13.75
C TRP A 108 14.40 14.86 -12.75
N ALA A 109 14.08 14.98 -11.46
CA ALA A 109 14.76 14.27 -10.37
C ALA A 109 13.79 13.29 -9.69
N ALA A 110 14.27 12.10 -9.36
CA ALA A 110 13.49 11.05 -8.72
C ALA A 110 14.10 10.67 -7.36
N THR A 111 13.24 10.39 -6.38
CA THR A 111 13.68 9.83 -5.10
C THR A 111 14.05 8.34 -5.25
N PRO A 112 14.79 7.77 -4.28
CA PRO A 112 14.90 6.32 -4.19
C PRO A 112 13.53 5.63 -4.12
N TRP A 113 13.46 4.40 -4.63
CA TRP A 113 12.26 3.55 -4.54
C TRP A 113 11.97 3.17 -3.09
N SER A 114 10.68 3.10 -2.73
CA SER A 114 10.25 2.51 -1.46
C SER A 114 10.68 1.05 -1.36
N LYS A 115 10.95 0.54 -0.15
CA LYS A 115 11.26 -0.89 0.05
C LYS A 115 10.01 -1.75 -0.27
N CYS A 116 10.22 -2.95 -0.82
CA CYS A 116 9.16 -3.94 -0.93
C CYS A 116 8.84 -4.49 0.47
N ILE A 117 7.56 -4.52 0.84
CA ILE A 117 7.11 -4.91 2.19
C ILE A 117 7.00 -6.44 2.30
N ASP A 118 6.57 -7.12 1.23
CA ASP A 118 6.32 -8.57 1.22
C ASP A 118 6.89 -9.19 -0.08
N PRO A 119 7.88 -10.10 0.00
CA PRO A 119 8.53 -10.72 -1.17
C PRO A 119 7.63 -11.72 -1.91
N CYS A 120 6.49 -12.11 -1.34
CA CYS A 120 5.57 -13.09 -1.90
C CYS A 120 4.24 -12.49 -2.41
N LYS A 121 4.07 -11.17 -2.29
CA LYS A 121 2.90 -10.45 -2.81
C LYS A 121 3.28 -9.59 -4.00
N LYS A 122 2.37 -9.58 -4.99
CA LYS A 122 2.34 -8.52 -6.01
C LYS A 122 2.11 -7.19 -5.30
N SER A 123 3.15 -6.42 -5.16
CA SER A 123 3.12 -5.06 -4.63
C SER A 123 3.95 -4.16 -5.52
N ASP A 124 3.62 -2.88 -5.51
CA ASP A 124 4.36 -1.88 -6.27
C ASP A 124 5.24 -1.04 -5.32
N GLN A 125 6.45 -0.75 -5.79
CA GLN A 125 7.29 0.28 -5.21
C GLN A 125 6.86 1.63 -5.75
N HIS A 126 6.83 2.62 -4.88
CA HIS A 126 6.53 3.99 -5.24
C HIS A 126 7.78 4.86 -5.05
N ARG A 127 7.94 5.84 -5.93
CA ARG A 127 8.91 6.93 -5.75
C ARG A 127 8.28 8.25 -6.15
N ARG A 128 8.82 9.35 -5.63
CA ARG A 128 8.36 10.70 -5.99
C ARG A 128 9.28 11.27 -7.06
N VAL A 129 8.69 11.98 -8.02
CA VAL A 129 9.41 12.68 -9.09
C VAL A 129 9.11 14.17 -9.00
N TYR A 130 10.15 14.99 -9.17
CA TYR A 130 10.06 16.44 -9.08
C TYR A 130 10.85 17.07 -10.22
N CYS A 131 10.28 18.13 -10.80
CA CYS A 131 11.03 18.98 -11.73
C CYS A 131 11.96 19.89 -10.90
N VAL A 132 13.25 19.90 -11.23
CA VAL A 132 14.26 20.69 -10.53
C VAL A 132 15.06 21.52 -11.52
N SER A 133 15.45 22.73 -11.11
CA SER A 133 16.42 23.51 -11.86
C SER A 133 17.83 22.97 -11.66
N ASN A 134 18.74 23.32 -12.57
CA ASN A 134 20.18 23.14 -12.42
C ASN A 134 20.77 23.77 -11.14
N LEU A 135 20.02 24.65 -10.46
CA LEU A 135 20.38 25.25 -9.17
C LEU A 135 19.82 24.46 -7.97
N GLY A 136 19.27 23.26 -8.19
CA GLY A 136 18.74 22.37 -7.15
C GLY A 136 17.40 22.78 -6.55
N LYS A 137 16.71 23.79 -7.12
CA LYS A 137 15.41 24.27 -6.61
C LYS A 137 14.26 23.55 -7.29
N ARG A 138 13.23 23.19 -6.53
CA ARG A 138 11.99 22.61 -7.07
C ARG A 138 11.24 23.63 -7.93
N ALA A 139 10.76 23.17 -9.07
CA ALA A 139 9.98 23.95 -10.03
C ALA A 139 8.66 23.24 -10.36
N ALA A 140 7.77 23.96 -11.04
CA ALA A 140 6.52 23.39 -11.51
C ALA A 140 6.78 22.31 -12.60
N PRO A 141 6.01 21.21 -12.64
CA PRO A 141 6.16 20.13 -13.63
C PRO A 141 6.26 20.60 -15.08
N LYS A 142 5.51 21.65 -15.43
CA LYS A 142 5.50 22.28 -16.77
C LYS A 142 6.87 22.78 -17.23
N MET A 143 7.82 23.01 -16.32
CA MET A 143 9.17 23.49 -16.68
C MET A 143 10.06 22.35 -17.22
N CYS A 144 9.68 21.09 -16.98
CA CYS A 144 10.38 19.90 -17.47
C CYS A 144 9.57 19.16 -18.56
N SER A 145 8.64 19.84 -19.24
CA SER A 145 7.73 19.23 -20.22
C SER A 145 8.43 18.74 -21.50
N ASN A 146 9.66 19.20 -21.74
CA ASN A 146 10.53 18.77 -22.83
C ASN A 146 11.19 17.39 -22.57
N GLU A 147 11.14 16.89 -21.33
CA GLU A 147 11.67 15.59 -20.93
C GLU A 147 10.53 14.67 -20.45
N THR A 148 10.61 13.38 -20.76
CA THR A 148 9.65 12.39 -20.25
C THR A 148 9.87 12.17 -18.75
N ALA A 149 8.80 12.34 -17.97
CA ALA A 149 8.85 12.11 -16.53
C ALA A 149 9.21 10.64 -16.22
N PRO A 150 10.13 10.38 -15.28
CA PRO A 150 10.44 9.03 -14.84
C PRO A 150 9.23 8.33 -14.22
N GLU A 151 9.14 7.01 -14.34
CA GLU A 151 8.04 6.22 -13.76
C GLU A 151 7.93 6.43 -12.25
N THR A 152 6.72 6.59 -11.72
CA THR A 152 6.49 6.75 -10.27
C THR A 152 6.20 5.43 -9.55
N THR A 153 5.93 4.38 -10.32
CA THR A 153 5.45 3.08 -9.83
C THR A 153 6.18 1.97 -10.57
N ARG A 154 6.67 0.98 -9.84
CA ARG A 154 7.32 -0.22 -10.43
C ARG A 154 6.95 -1.45 -9.61
N SER A 155 6.62 -2.55 -10.26
CA SER A 155 6.30 -3.79 -9.55
C SER A 155 7.51 -4.39 -8.83
N CYS A 156 7.28 -4.90 -7.62
CA CYS A 156 8.28 -5.62 -6.85
C CYS A 156 8.64 -6.95 -7.54
N PRO A 157 9.94 -7.27 -7.66
CA PRO A 157 10.37 -8.56 -8.18
C PRO A 157 10.01 -9.69 -7.18
N ILE A 158 9.26 -10.70 -7.64
CA ILE A 158 8.84 -11.88 -6.86
C ILE A 158 9.85 -13.01 -7.11
N THR A 159 11.14 -12.76 -6.88
CA THR A 159 12.21 -13.75 -7.12
C THR A 159 12.58 -14.54 -5.87
N ASP A 160 12.43 -13.95 -4.68
CA ASP A 160 12.87 -14.54 -3.40
C ASP A 160 11.72 -15.00 -2.51
N CYS A 161 10.59 -15.41 -3.09
CA CYS A 161 9.50 -15.92 -2.30
C CYS A 161 9.85 -17.30 -1.71
N LEU A 162 9.78 -17.39 -0.38
CA LEU A 162 9.99 -18.63 0.40
C LEU A 162 8.88 -19.66 0.18
N TYR A 163 7.77 -19.29 -0.44
CA TYR A 163 6.61 -20.16 -0.66
C TYR A 163 6.40 -20.43 -2.14
N HIS A 164 5.76 -21.55 -2.45
CA HIS A 164 5.38 -21.88 -3.82
C HIS A 164 4.16 -22.81 -3.86
N TRP A 165 3.42 -22.74 -4.97
CA TRP A 165 2.32 -23.66 -5.23
C TRP A 165 2.84 -25.02 -5.65
N VAL A 166 2.45 -26.05 -4.92
CA VAL A 166 2.69 -27.45 -5.26
C VAL A 166 1.37 -28.08 -5.70
N PRO A 167 1.22 -28.39 -7.00
CA PRO A 167 0.01 -29.04 -7.49
C PRO A 167 -0.04 -30.49 -7.02
N GLY A 168 -1.18 -30.88 -6.44
CA GLY A 168 -1.48 -32.26 -6.12
C GLY A 168 -1.76 -33.12 -7.36
N PRO A 169 -1.97 -34.42 -7.16
CA PRO A 169 -2.37 -35.33 -8.22
C PRO A 169 -3.75 -34.97 -8.79
N TRP A 170 -3.94 -35.25 -10.08
CA TRP A 170 -5.22 -35.14 -10.76
C TRP A 170 -6.19 -36.23 -10.30
N SER A 171 -7.45 -35.85 -10.11
CA SER A 171 -8.57 -36.76 -9.85
C SER A 171 -8.78 -37.70 -11.04
N THR A 172 -9.68 -38.67 -10.86
CA THR A 172 -10.28 -39.36 -12.00
C THR A 172 -11.03 -38.39 -12.89
N CYS A 173 -11.15 -38.79 -14.16
CA CYS A 173 -12.03 -38.10 -15.09
C CYS A 173 -13.46 -38.12 -14.52
N SER A 174 -14.15 -36.98 -14.62
CA SER A 174 -15.53 -36.82 -14.14
C SER A 174 -16.52 -37.75 -14.84
N LYS A 175 -16.18 -38.19 -16.06
CA LYS A 175 -16.92 -39.20 -16.81
C LYS A 175 -16.11 -40.49 -16.93
N THR A 176 -16.80 -41.62 -16.99
CA THR A 176 -16.21 -42.95 -17.24
C THR A 176 -16.03 -43.26 -18.72
N CYS A 177 -16.61 -42.43 -19.61
CA CYS A 177 -16.50 -42.49 -21.05
C CYS A 177 -16.62 -41.08 -21.68
N GLY A 178 -16.09 -40.89 -22.89
CA GLY A 178 -16.09 -39.62 -23.59
C GLY A 178 -15.22 -38.53 -22.96
N THR A 179 -15.53 -37.27 -23.22
CA THR A 179 -14.81 -36.09 -22.71
C THR A 179 -15.33 -35.65 -21.34
N GLY A 180 -14.43 -35.42 -20.41
CA GLY A 180 -14.74 -34.95 -19.06
C GLY A 180 -13.64 -34.07 -18.49
N PHE A 181 -13.67 -33.86 -17.18
CA PHE A 181 -12.69 -33.03 -16.47
C PHE A 181 -12.02 -33.79 -15.32
N GLN A 182 -10.75 -33.53 -15.12
CA GLN A 182 -10.00 -33.88 -13.91
C GLN A 182 -9.79 -32.63 -13.07
N PHE A 183 -9.84 -32.80 -11.75
CA PHE A 183 -9.61 -31.73 -10.78
C PHE A 183 -8.42 -32.10 -9.90
N ARG A 184 -7.65 -31.12 -9.45
CA ARG A 184 -6.59 -31.35 -8.46
C ARG A 184 -6.67 -30.31 -7.35
N ARG A 185 -6.22 -30.71 -6.17
CA ARG A 185 -5.92 -29.76 -5.11
C ARG A 185 -4.56 -29.13 -5.38
N ILE A 186 -4.39 -27.90 -4.95
CA ILE A 186 -3.11 -27.21 -4.94
C ILE A 186 -2.81 -26.85 -3.49
N GLU A 187 -1.55 -26.98 -3.12
CA GLU A 187 -1.10 -26.74 -1.75
C GLU A 187 0.00 -25.68 -1.79
N CYS A 188 0.00 -24.76 -0.83
CA CYS A 188 1.09 -23.80 -0.68
C CYS A 188 2.13 -24.42 0.26
N ARG A 189 3.39 -24.52 -0.19
CA ARG A 189 4.48 -25.14 0.57
C ARG A 189 5.67 -24.21 0.71
N VAL A 190 6.41 -24.37 1.81
CA VAL A 190 7.70 -23.69 1.99
C VAL A 190 8.76 -24.32 1.08
N ARG A 191 9.47 -23.49 0.33
CA ARG A 191 10.62 -23.88 -0.48
C ARG A 191 11.80 -24.14 0.46
N SER A 192 12.18 -25.39 0.63
CA SER A 192 13.41 -25.80 1.34
C SER A 192 14.47 -26.19 0.30
N GLN A 193 15.69 -25.65 0.41
CA GLN A 193 16.78 -25.93 -0.52
C GLN A 193 17.29 -27.38 -0.44
N ASN A 194 17.02 -28.10 0.66
CA ASN A 194 17.60 -29.42 0.93
C ASN A 194 16.58 -30.58 1.03
N GLN A 195 15.31 -30.38 0.65
CA GLN A 195 14.28 -31.42 0.74
C GLN A 195 13.44 -31.56 -0.52
N SER A 196 13.18 -32.82 -0.92
CA SER A 196 12.27 -33.20 -1.99
C SER A 196 10.87 -32.58 -1.80
N SER A 197 10.21 -32.17 -2.88
CA SER A 197 8.93 -31.44 -2.86
C SER A 197 7.81 -32.10 -2.04
N SER A 198 7.85 -33.43 -1.86
CA SER A 198 6.89 -34.20 -1.06
C SER A 198 7.06 -34.07 0.45
N ALA A 199 8.23 -33.64 0.93
CA ALA A 199 8.59 -33.52 2.35
C ALA A 199 8.54 -32.07 2.87
N GLN A 200 8.11 -31.11 2.06
CA GLN A 200 7.98 -29.71 2.47
C GLN A 200 6.68 -29.46 3.26
N PRO A 201 6.69 -28.63 4.32
CA PRO A 201 5.51 -28.39 5.14
C PRO A 201 4.47 -27.56 4.39
N ASN A 202 3.19 -27.92 4.57
CA ASN A 202 2.06 -27.17 4.03
C ASN A 202 1.81 -25.93 4.89
N VAL A 203 1.62 -24.79 4.22
CA VAL A 203 1.27 -23.51 4.84
C VAL A 203 -0.09 -23.03 4.33
N GLN A 204 -0.61 -21.96 4.92
CA GLN A 204 -1.90 -21.41 4.49
C GLN A 204 -1.86 -20.97 3.02
N SER A 205 -2.93 -21.26 2.28
CA SER A 205 -3.01 -20.97 0.84
C SER A 205 -2.76 -19.50 0.50
N ARG A 206 -3.13 -18.58 1.41
CA ARG A 206 -2.94 -17.14 1.24
C ARG A 206 -1.48 -16.71 1.09
N MET A 207 -0.52 -17.50 1.58
CA MET A 207 0.91 -17.22 1.47
C MET A 207 1.42 -17.31 0.03
N CYS A 208 0.72 -18.05 -0.83
CA CYS A 208 1.05 -18.19 -2.24
C CYS A 208 0.10 -17.37 -3.16
N ASN A 209 -0.85 -16.59 -2.63
CA ASN A 209 -1.84 -15.87 -3.46
C ASN A 209 -1.21 -14.88 -4.44
N GLY A 210 -0.05 -14.29 -4.10
CA GLY A 210 0.70 -13.40 -5.00
C GLY A 210 1.43 -14.12 -6.13
N LEU A 211 1.55 -15.45 -6.05
CA LEU A 211 2.24 -16.29 -7.03
C LEU A 211 1.29 -16.77 -8.12
N ALA A 212 1.85 -17.14 -9.27
CA ALA A 212 1.09 -17.75 -10.36
C ALA A 212 0.43 -19.06 -9.90
N ARG A 213 -0.90 -19.07 -9.84
CA ARG A 213 -1.68 -20.21 -9.36
C ARG A 213 -1.79 -21.28 -10.45
N PRO A 214 -1.37 -22.53 -10.20
CA PRO A 214 -1.51 -23.62 -11.18
C PRO A 214 -2.98 -23.92 -11.49
N SER A 215 -3.26 -24.44 -12.69
CA SER A 215 -4.60 -24.88 -13.09
C SER A 215 -5.15 -25.94 -12.13
N VAL A 216 -6.40 -25.77 -11.67
CA VAL A 216 -7.07 -26.74 -10.77
C VAL A 216 -7.96 -27.73 -11.51
N SER A 217 -8.22 -27.48 -12.79
CA SER A 217 -8.97 -28.35 -13.69
C SER A 217 -8.20 -28.56 -15.00
N LYS A 218 -8.41 -29.71 -15.62
CA LYS A 218 -8.01 -29.98 -17.01
C LYS A 218 -8.99 -30.93 -17.66
N GLU A 219 -9.06 -30.91 -18.99
CA GLU A 219 -9.84 -31.87 -19.76
C GLU A 219 -9.18 -33.26 -19.74
N CYS A 220 -10.00 -34.31 -19.81
CA CYS A 220 -9.59 -35.70 -19.93
C CYS A 220 -10.44 -36.43 -20.96
N ALA A 221 -9.83 -37.38 -21.66
CA ALA A 221 -10.50 -38.21 -22.64
C ALA A 221 -10.48 -39.68 -22.19
N MET A 222 -11.68 -40.22 -21.98
CA MET A 222 -11.90 -41.66 -21.77
C MET A 222 -12.32 -42.30 -23.10
N ASN A 223 -12.37 -43.63 -23.14
CA ASN A 223 -12.94 -44.36 -24.28
C ASN A 223 -14.35 -43.83 -24.63
N PRO A 224 -14.76 -43.89 -25.90
CA PRO A 224 -16.14 -43.60 -26.32
C PRO A 224 -17.17 -44.37 -25.47
N CYS A 225 -18.37 -43.82 -25.27
CA CYS A 225 -19.37 -44.43 -24.39
C CYS A 225 -19.96 -45.75 -24.93
N ASP A 226 -19.90 -45.91 -26.24
CA ASP A 226 -20.23 -47.11 -27.01
C ASP A 226 -19.07 -48.12 -27.09
N ALA A 227 -17.89 -47.80 -26.55
CA ALA A 227 -16.75 -48.70 -26.57
C ALA A 227 -17.07 -50.05 -25.90
N LYS A 228 -16.50 -51.13 -26.46
CA LYS A 228 -16.69 -52.50 -25.96
C LYS A 228 -16.12 -52.72 -24.56
N TYR A 229 -15.09 -51.96 -24.19
CA TYR A 229 -14.38 -52.08 -22.92
C TYR A 229 -14.19 -50.72 -22.26
N ARG A 230 -14.38 -50.65 -20.94
CA ARG A 230 -14.28 -49.42 -20.14
C ARG A 230 -13.57 -49.61 -18.81
N TRP A 231 -12.92 -48.55 -18.33
CA TRP A 231 -12.34 -48.54 -16.99
C TRP A 231 -13.42 -48.37 -15.92
N SER A 232 -13.35 -49.22 -14.88
CA SER A 232 -14.11 -49.10 -13.64
C SER A 232 -13.17 -48.86 -12.47
N VAL A 233 -13.48 -47.85 -11.66
CA VAL A 233 -12.69 -47.42 -10.50
C VAL A 233 -13.50 -47.58 -9.21
N GLY A 234 -12.86 -48.14 -8.18
CA GLY A 234 -13.42 -48.20 -6.83
C GLY A 234 -13.08 -46.96 -5.99
N PRO A 235 -13.64 -46.85 -4.77
CA PRO A 235 -13.27 -45.79 -3.83
C PRO A 235 -11.79 -45.89 -3.45
N TRP A 236 -11.21 -44.75 -3.10
CA TRP A 236 -9.87 -44.70 -2.52
C TRP A 236 -9.88 -45.29 -1.11
N SER A 237 -8.81 -45.99 -0.75
CA SER A 237 -8.50 -46.35 0.63
C SER A 237 -8.25 -45.10 1.47
N GLN A 238 -8.21 -45.29 2.79
CA GLN A 238 -7.59 -44.32 3.69
C GLN A 238 -6.12 -44.08 3.30
N CYS A 239 -5.58 -42.93 3.69
CA CYS A 239 -4.17 -42.62 3.47
C CYS A 239 -3.31 -43.62 4.25
N SER A 240 -2.16 -44.01 3.69
CA SER A 240 -1.23 -44.95 4.34
C SER A 240 -0.64 -44.43 5.65
N THR A 241 -0.84 -43.14 5.95
CA THR A 241 -0.38 -42.46 7.15
C THR A 241 -1.57 -41.74 7.80
N SER A 242 -1.52 -41.57 9.12
CA SER A 242 -2.48 -40.76 9.90
C SER A 242 -2.19 -39.25 9.83
N CYS A 243 -0.99 -38.87 9.37
CA CYS A 243 -0.54 -37.50 9.19
C CYS A 243 0.61 -37.46 8.17
N GLY A 244 0.96 -36.26 7.69
CA GLY A 244 2.08 -36.06 6.77
C GLY A 244 1.84 -36.60 5.36
N PRO A 245 2.93 -36.77 4.57
CA PRO A 245 2.85 -37.36 3.24
C PRO A 245 2.62 -38.87 3.31
N GLY A 246 1.69 -39.36 2.50
CA GLY A 246 1.36 -40.77 2.38
C GLY A 246 0.84 -41.10 0.98
N TYR A 247 0.27 -42.28 0.82
CA TYR A 247 -0.41 -42.68 -0.40
C TYR A 247 -1.71 -43.42 -0.11
N ARG A 248 -2.69 -43.26 -1.01
CA ARG A 248 -3.93 -44.05 -1.02
C ARG A 248 -3.96 -44.95 -2.23
N ARG A 249 -4.65 -46.09 -2.10
CA ARG A 249 -4.79 -47.11 -3.15
C ARG A 249 -6.26 -47.28 -3.51
N ARG A 250 -6.54 -47.62 -4.76
CA ARG A 250 -7.88 -48.01 -5.19
C ARG A 250 -7.83 -49.15 -6.18
N ARG A 251 -8.96 -49.85 -6.32
CA ARG A 251 -9.14 -50.87 -7.34
C ARG A 251 -9.44 -50.21 -8.69
N VAL A 252 -8.71 -50.63 -9.73
CA VAL A 252 -8.92 -50.20 -11.12
C VAL A 252 -9.01 -51.44 -11.99
N ARG A 253 -10.18 -51.67 -12.59
CA ARG A 253 -10.55 -52.86 -13.37
C ARG A 253 -10.97 -52.45 -14.78
N CYS A 254 -10.64 -53.25 -15.78
CA CYS A 254 -11.21 -53.14 -17.13
C CYS A 254 -12.44 -54.05 -17.19
N LEU A 255 -13.57 -53.50 -17.60
CA LEU A 255 -14.85 -54.21 -17.70
C LEU A 255 -15.35 -54.21 -19.15
N ASP A 256 -16.02 -55.28 -19.56
CA ASP A 256 -16.79 -55.32 -20.81
C ASP A 256 -18.17 -54.62 -20.67
N ARG A 257 -19.01 -54.72 -21.72
CA ARG A 257 -20.37 -54.15 -21.72
C ARG A 257 -21.27 -54.78 -20.65
N ASP A 258 -21.08 -56.06 -20.33
CA ASP A 258 -21.86 -56.82 -19.34
C ASP A 258 -21.34 -56.62 -17.90
N GLY A 259 -20.29 -55.80 -17.72
CA GLY A 259 -19.68 -55.53 -16.42
C GLY A 259 -18.72 -56.64 -15.95
N ARG A 260 -18.36 -57.61 -16.81
CA ARG A 260 -17.40 -58.66 -16.47
C ARG A 260 -15.98 -58.15 -16.58
N ARG A 261 -15.12 -58.62 -15.68
CA ARG A 261 -13.71 -58.24 -15.66
C ARG A 261 -12.97 -58.90 -16.82
N VAL A 262 -12.31 -58.10 -17.65
CA VAL A 262 -11.50 -58.55 -18.78
C VAL A 262 -10.03 -58.15 -18.62
N SER A 263 -9.18 -58.56 -19.57
CA SER A 263 -7.76 -58.16 -19.57
C SER A 263 -7.61 -56.63 -19.58
N ARG A 264 -6.55 -56.18 -18.92
CA ARG A 264 -6.20 -54.76 -18.78
C ARG A 264 -5.94 -54.08 -20.12
N ASP A 265 -5.33 -54.81 -21.05
CA ASP A 265 -4.84 -54.28 -22.33
C ASP A 265 -5.99 -53.84 -23.24
N LEU A 266 -7.17 -54.44 -23.08
CA LEU A 266 -8.38 -54.11 -23.84
C LEU A 266 -8.93 -52.71 -23.52
N CYS A 267 -8.57 -52.14 -22.37
CA CYS A 267 -8.93 -50.77 -21.99
C CYS A 267 -7.76 -49.77 -22.12
N ASP A 268 -6.55 -50.23 -22.49
CA ASP A 268 -5.35 -49.37 -22.56
C ASP A 268 -5.33 -48.46 -23.81
N GLN A 269 -6.36 -48.50 -24.65
CA GLN A 269 -6.61 -47.53 -25.74
C GLN A 269 -7.00 -46.12 -25.22
N SER A 270 -7.29 -45.98 -23.92
CA SER A 270 -7.61 -44.70 -23.27
C SER A 270 -6.32 -43.93 -22.94
N PRO A 271 -6.18 -42.65 -23.36
CA PRO A 271 -4.99 -41.85 -23.03
C PRO A 271 -4.87 -41.56 -21.52
N ASP A 272 -6.00 -41.30 -20.83
CA ASP A 272 -6.02 -40.96 -19.39
C ASP A 272 -6.38 -42.15 -18.49
N ARG A 273 -5.55 -43.19 -18.51
CA ARG A 273 -5.71 -44.36 -17.64
C ARG A 273 -5.83 -43.96 -16.14
N PRO A 274 -6.88 -44.43 -15.41
CA PRO A 274 -7.00 -44.15 -13.99
C PRO A 274 -5.84 -44.73 -13.14
N LYS A 275 -5.22 -43.89 -12.31
CA LYS A 275 -4.14 -44.30 -11.39
C LYS A 275 -4.63 -45.24 -10.29
N ARG A 276 -3.85 -46.26 -9.93
CA ARG A 276 -4.12 -47.19 -8.81
C ARG A 276 -3.60 -46.70 -7.46
N ARG A 277 -2.58 -45.85 -7.48
CA ARG A 277 -1.92 -45.25 -6.32
C ARG A 277 -1.85 -43.75 -6.52
N GLU A 278 -2.11 -43.01 -5.47
CA GLU A 278 -2.09 -41.56 -5.47
C GLU A 278 -1.46 -41.07 -4.16
N SER A 279 -0.68 -39.98 -4.22
CA SER A 279 -0.17 -39.33 -3.02
C SER A 279 -1.31 -38.65 -2.25
N CYS A 280 -1.24 -38.70 -0.93
CA CYS A 280 -2.11 -37.96 -0.04
C CYS A 280 -1.27 -37.18 0.94
N PHE A 281 -1.81 -36.05 1.39
CA PHE A 281 -1.28 -35.27 2.49
C PHE A 281 -2.44 -34.95 3.42
N LEU A 282 -2.32 -35.30 4.69
CA LEU A 282 -3.40 -35.04 5.66
C LEU A 282 -3.15 -33.76 6.47
N ARG A 283 -2.01 -33.67 7.16
CA ARG A 283 -1.58 -32.50 7.94
C ARG A 283 -0.08 -32.54 8.20
N ASN A 284 0.54 -31.42 8.57
CA ASN A 284 1.90 -31.44 9.10
C ASN A 284 1.91 -32.27 10.40
N CYS A 285 2.97 -33.03 10.65
CA CYS A 285 3.16 -33.75 11.91
C CYS A 285 4.63 -33.94 12.32
N ALA A 286 4.84 -34.10 13.62
CA ALA A 286 6.16 -34.18 14.26
C ALA A 286 7.07 -35.21 13.61
N LYS A 287 6.54 -36.40 13.30
CA LYS A 287 7.29 -37.51 12.70
C LYS A 287 8.04 -37.15 11.42
N PHE A 288 7.50 -36.24 10.61
CA PHE A 288 8.10 -35.87 9.32
C PHE A 288 8.79 -34.50 9.34
N TYR A 289 8.39 -33.60 10.25
CA TYR A 289 8.83 -32.20 10.27
C TYR A 289 9.60 -31.80 11.53
N GLY A 290 9.76 -32.69 12.51
CA GLY A 290 10.55 -32.48 13.72
C GLY A 290 9.88 -31.66 14.82
N LEU A 291 8.66 -31.13 14.60
CA LEU A 291 7.89 -30.38 15.59
C LEU A 291 6.41 -30.82 15.62
N PRO A 292 5.81 -31.05 16.80
CA PRO A 292 4.40 -31.41 16.94
C PRO A 292 3.48 -30.23 16.67
N GLY A 293 2.26 -30.50 16.19
CA GLY A 293 1.26 -29.46 15.91
C GLY A 293 0.46 -29.00 17.13
N ASP A 294 0.40 -29.82 18.18
CA ASP A 294 -0.30 -29.54 19.44
C ASP A 294 0.30 -30.36 20.60
N CYS A 295 -0.24 -30.17 21.81
CA CYS A 295 0.24 -30.86 23.01
C CYS A 295 -0.05 -32.37 23.00
N ALA A 296 -1.13 -32.80 22.34
CA ALA A 296 -1.48 -34.22 22.24
C ALA A 296 -0.48 -34.97 21.35
N GLU A 297 -0.07 -34.34 20.24
CA GLU A 297 0.96 -34.85 19.37
C GLU A 297 2.34 -34.79 20.02
N LEU A 298 2.64 -33.74 20.78
CA LEU A 298 3.88 -33.63 21.57
C LEU A 298 4.02 -34.82 22.53
N LYS A 299 2.97 -35.14 23.31
CA LYS A 299 2.96 -36.29 24.23
C LYS A 299 3.10 -37.62 23.50
N ALA A 300 2.41 -37.79 22.37
CA ALA A 300 2.50 -39.00 21.56
C ALA A 300 3.88 -39.21 20.92
N TYR A 301 4.65 -38.13 20.71
CA TYR A 301 5.97 -38.18 20.09
C TYR A 301 7.10 -38.46 21.10
N TYR A 302 7.04 -37.90 22.31
CA TYR A 302 8.08 -38.03 23.35
C TYR A 302 7.70 -39.00 24.47
N THR A 303 7.28 -40.23 24.12
CA THR A 303 6.75 -41.25 25.06
C THR A 303 7.65 -41.64 26.24
N ASN A 304 8.90 -41.15 26.33
CA ASN A 304 9.88 -41.53 27.34
C ASN A 304 10.44 -40.37 28.20
N GLU A 305 9.99 -39.12 28.03
CA GLU A 305 10.38 -38.02 28.92
C GLU A 305 9.18 -37.52 29.71
N ASN A 306 9.39 -37.30 31.01
CA ASN A 306 8.42 -36.74 31.95
C ASN A 306 7.75 -35.52 31.33
N SER A 307 6.58 -35.76 30.73
CA SER A 307 5.76 -34.75 30.08
C SER A 307 5.11 -33.94 31.20
N VAL A 308 5.78 -32.86 31.58
CA VAL A 308 5.33 -31.93 32.62
C VAL A 308 4.52 -30.82 31.97
N ASP A 309 3.59 -30.23 32.71
CA ASP A 309 2.90 -29.03 32.27
C ASP A 309 3.89 -27.88 32.08
N GLY A 310 3.78 -27.14 30.98
CA GLY A 310 4.79 -26.15 30.64
C GLY A 310 4.62 -25.52 29.28
N ASN A 311 5.55 -24.61 28.97
CA ASN A 311 5.60 -23.95 27.67
C ASN A 311 6.38 -24.80 26.66
N TYR A 312 5.72 -25.11 25.55
CA TYR A 312 6.29 -25.88 24.45
C TYR A 312 6.14 -25.14 23.14
N THR A 313 7.07 -25.40 22.21
CA THR A 313 6.99 -24.86 20.86
C THR A 313 6.33 -25.88 19.94
N VAL A 314 5.22 -25.49 19.31
CA VAL A 314 4.48 -26.30 18.35
C VAL A 314 4.51 -25.68 16.95
N LEU A 315 4.29 -26.48 15.92
CA LEU A 315 4.29 -26.05 14.53
C LEU A 315 2.87 -25.93 13.97
N VAL A 316 2.41 -24.70 13.80
CA VAL A 316 1.06 -24.40 13.29
C VAL A 316 1.18 -23.74 11.91
N ALA A 317 0.65 -24.41 10.88
CA ALA A 317 0.69 -23.97 9.49
C ALA A 317 2.08 -23.46 9.01
N GLY A 318 3.17 -24.09 9.48
CA GLY A 318 4.55 -23.78 9.12
C GLY A 318 5.27 -22.75 10.02
N PHE A 319 4.61 -22.27 11.07
CA PHE A 319 5.16 -21.31 12.02
C PHE A 319 5.29 -21.90 13.41
N ARG A 320 6.36 -21.56 14.11
CA ARG A 320 6.60 -21.96 15.49
C ARG A 320 5.78 -21.05 16.40
N ILE A 321 4.92 -21.64 17.21
CA ILE A 321 4.09 -20.94 18.19
C ILE A 321 4.38 -21.54 19.56
N THR A 322 4.57 -20.67 20.55
CA THR A 322 4.71 -21.09 21.95
C THR A 322 3.33 -21.27 22.55
N VAL A 323 3.05 -22.48 23.04
CA VAL A 323 1.81 -22.83 23.73
C VAL A 323 2.11 -23.39 25.10
N TYR A 324 1.13 -23.32 25.99
CA TYR A 324 1.17 -23.99 27.27
C TYR A 324 0.41 -25.33 27.17
N CYS A 325 1.09 -26.41 27.53
CA CYS A 325 0.49 -27.73 27.63
C CYS A 325 0.10 -28.01 29.08
N HIS A 326 -1.15 -28.41 29.27
CA HIS A 326 -1.73 -28.71 30.57
C HIS A 326 -2.25 -30.15 30.59
N LEU A 327 -2.23 -30.81 31.74
CA LEU A 327 -2.58 -32.22 31.92
C LEU A 327 -1.68 -33.15 31.10
N MET A 328 -0.39 -32.83 31.03
CA MET A 328 0.62 -33.64 30.34
C MET A 328 0.86 -35.00 30.99
N ASN A 329 0.45 -35.18 32.25
CA ASN A 329 0.36 -36.48 32.92
C ASN A 329 -0.85 -37.32 32.46
N GLU A 330 -1.95 -36.71 32.01
CA GLU A 330 -3.18 -37.41 31.59
C GLU A 330 -3.14 -37.89 30.13
N THR A 331 -4.05 -38.81 29.76
CA THR A 331 -4.10 -39.39 28.41
C THR A 331 -4.33 -38.37 27.29
N LEU A 332 -4.99 -37.25 27.60
CA LEU A 332 -5.35 -36.20 26.64
C LEU A 332 -4.94 -34.82 27.16
N PRO A 333 -3.70 -34.37 26.88
CA PRO A 333 -3.26 -33.04 27.27
C PRO A 333 -4.02 -31.96 26.49
N LYS A 334 -4.22 -30.81 27.15
CA LYS A 334 -4.92 -29.66 26.60
C LYS A 334 -3.93 -28.56 26.22
N THR A 335 -4.21 -27.88 25.11
CA THR A 335 -3.37 -26.79 24.58
C THR A 335 -3.97 -25.43 24.89
N TYR A 336 -3.13 -24.53 25.39
CA TYR A 336 -3.50 -23.16 25.77
C TYR A 336 -2.54 -22.13 25.14
N ILE A 337 -3.05 -20.93 24.88
CA ILE A 337 -2.25 -19.77 24.49
C ILE A 337 -1.93 -18.97 25.75
N ASN A 338 -0.67 -18.57 25.93
CA ASN A 338 -0.26 -17.68 27.01
C ASN A 338 -0.68 -16.24 26.71
N LEU A 339 -1.33 -15.59 27.66
CA LEU A 339 -1.85 -14.23 27.55
C LEU A 339 -1.44 -13.38 28.76
N ASN A 340 -1.54 -12.06 28.59
CA ASN A 340 -1.43 -11.12 29.71
C ASN A 340 -2.83 -10.88 30.32
N SER A 341 -3.02 -11.26 31.58
CA SER A 341 -4.28 -11.16 32.31
C SER A 341 -4.77 -9.71 32.53
N GLU A 342 -3.90 -8.71 32.44
CA GLU A 342 -4.29 -7.30 32.56
C GLU A 342 -5.02 -6.78 31.31
N THR A 343 -4.71 -7.36 30.15
CA THR A 343 -5.27 -6.93 28.85
C THR A 343 -6.30 -7.91 28.29
N ASN A 344 -6.33 -9.13 28.84
CA ASN A 344 -7.22 -10.21 28.45
C ASN A 344 -8.22 -10.47 29.58
N PHE A 345 -9.41 -9.89 29.45
CA PHE A 345 -10.46 -9.97 30.46
C PHE A 345 -11.84 -9.90 29.82
N ALA A 346 -12.86 -10.30 30.58
CA ALA A 346 -14.25 -10.26 30.20
C ALA A 346 -15.09 -9.83 31.41
N GLU A 347 -16.05 -8.94 31.18
CA GLU A 347 -16.85 -8.35 32.24
C GLU A 347 -18.32 -8.24 31.83
N ILE A 348 -19.18 -8.71 32.73
CA ILE A 348 -20.60 -8.35 32.73
C ILE A 348 -20.82 -7.36 33.87
N TYR A 349 -21.15 -6.11 33.53
CA TYR A 349 -21.28 -5.04 34.51
C TYR A 349 -22.53 -5.21 35.37
N GLY A 350 -22.33 -5.18 36.69
CA GLY A 350 -23.35 -5.56 37.67
C GLY A 350 -24.28 -4.45 38.16
N LYS A 351 -24.11 -3.19 37.72
CA LYS A 351 -25.00 -2.10 38.15
C LYS A 351 -26.09 -1.80 37.13
N ARG A 352 -27.24 -1.34 37.61
CA ARG A 352 -28.40 -0.93 36.81
C ARG A 352 -28.81 0.50 37.12
N LEU A 353 -29.01 1.35 36.11
CA LEU A 353 -29.49 2.72 36.34
C LEU A 353 -30.92 2.73 36.88
N LEU A 354 -31.19 3.61 37.86
CA LEU A 354 -32.55 3.91 38.31
C LEU A 354 -33.40 4.53 37.18
N TYR A 355 -32.76 5.30 36.29
CA TYR A 355 -33.38 5.91 35.12
C TYR A 355 -32.87 5.26 33.83
N PRO A 356 -33.52 4.19 33.35
CA PRO A 356 -32.98 3.32 32.28
C PRO A 356 -32.89 4.00 30.90
N PHE A 357 -33.52 5.16 30.68
CA PHE A 357 -33.44 5.89 29.40
C PHE A 357 -32.36 6.98 29.38
N THR A 358 -31.45 6.95 30.35
CA THR A 358 -30.35 7.93 30.47
C THR A 358 -28.99 7.27 30.22
N CYS A 359 -27.99 8.08 29.85
CA CYS A 359 -26.60 7.67 29.76
C CYS A 359 -25.71 8.70 30.45
N PRO A 360 -25.46 8.56 31.76
CA PRO A 360 -24.59 9.46 32.51
C PRO A 360 -23.17 9.51 31.93
N HIS A 361 -22.47 10.62 32.17
CA HIS A 361 -21.04 10.79 31.82
C HIS A 361 -20.69 10.48 30.35
N ASN A 362 -21.63 10.68 29.42
CA ASN A 362 -21.46 10.33 28.00
C ASN A 362 -21.01 8.86 27.78
N GLY A 363 -21.42 7.95 28.67
CA GLY A 363 -21.08 6.53 28.59
C GLY A 363 -19.66 6.18 29.05
N GLN A 364 -18.97 7.09 29.74
CA GLN A 364 -17.74 6.76 30.45
C GLN A 364 -18.05 5.94 31.71
N ARG A 365 -17.23 4.92 31.97
CA ARG A 365 -17.37 4.05 33.13
C ARG A 365 -17.12 4.85 34.40
N ASN A 366 -18.16 4.99 35.22
CA ASN A 366 -18.09 5.67 36.50
C ASN A 366 -19.04 5.01 37.50
N ASP A 367 -18.47 4.52 38.60
CA ASP A 367 -19.22 3.78 39.62
C ASP A 367 -20.03 4.68 40.56
N THR A 368 -19.91 6.02 40.45
CA THR A 368 -20.69 7.00 41.23
C THR A 368 -22.09 7.29 40.64
N CYS A 369 -22.65 6.37 39.86
CA CYS A 369 -23.98 6.51 39.27
C CYS A 369 -25.13 6.42 40.27
N MET A 370 -26.29 6.99 39.91
CA MET A 370 -27.57 6.70 40.58
C MET A 370 -28.12 5.36 40.08
N CYS A 371 -27.56 4.28 40.60
CA CYS A 371 -27.76 2.91 40.14
C CYS A 371 -27.97 1.96 41.33
N THR A 372 -28.61 0.83 41.08
CA THR A 372 -28.75 -0.28 42.04
C THR A 372 -27.76 -1.40 41.71
N ASP A 373 -27.41 -2.17 42.73
CA ASP A 373 -26.58 -3.38 42.60
C ASP A 373 -27.41 -4.62 42.22
N ASP A 374 -28.73 -4.47 42.00
CA ASP A 374 -29.63 -5.50 41.48
C ASP A 374 -29.44 -5.75 39.96
N GLY A 375 -28.24 -5.51 39.42
CA GLY A 375 -27.95 -5.76 38.01
C GLY A 375 -27.89 -7.26 37.69
N SER A 376 -27.44 -7.58 36.47
CA SER A 376 -27.54 -8.94 35.92
C SER A 376 -27.05 -10.01 36.90
N ALA A 377 -27.81 -11.08 37.12
CA ALA A 377 -27.37 -12.21 37.94
C ALA A 377 -26.08 -12.88 37.40
N SER A 378 -25.79 -12.67 36.12
CA SER A 378 -24.56 -13.12 35.47
C SER A 378 -23.42 -12.09 35.55
N ALA A 379 -23.54 -11.07 36.40
CA ALA A 379 -22.51 -10.07 36.55
C ALA A 379 -21.24 -10.67 37.15
N GLY A 380 -20.10 -10.24 36.63
CA GLY A 380 -18.81 -10.71 37.09
C GLY A 380 -17.67 -10.19 36.23
N PHE A 381 -16.46 -10.45 36.70
CA PHE A 381 -15.23 -10.07 36.01
C PHE A 381 -14.24 -11.23 36.04
N SER A 382 -13.85 -11.71 34.85
CA SER A 382 -12.86 -12.77 34.69
C SER A 382 -11.67 -12.26 33.88
N SER A 383 -10.46 -12.48 34.41
CA SER A 383 -9.18 -12.19 33.74
C SER A 383 -8.50 -13.49 33.33
N PHE A 384 -7.81 -13.50 32.20
CA PHE A 384 -7.29 -14.74 31.59
C PHE A 384 -5.78 -14.68 31.43
N SER A 385 -5.07 -15.53 32.17
CA SER A 385 -3.63 -15.72 31.98
C SER A 385 -3.32 -16.68 30.82
N LYS A 386 -4.26 -17.59 30.52
CA LYS A 386 -4.22 -18.50 29.39
C LYS A 386 -5.62 -18.80 28.88
N VAL A 387 -5.76 -19.08 27.59
CA VAL A 387 -7.03 -19.49 26.97
C VAL A 387 -6.87 -20.78 26.19
N ARG A 388 -7.85 -21.69 26.29
CA ARG A 388 -7.81 -22.97 25.59
C ARG A 388 -7.98 -22.76 24.10
N VAL A 389 -7.14 -23.42 23.31
CA VAL A 389 -7.14 -23.31 21.85
C VAL A 389 -7.17 -24.67 21.17
N ASP A 390 -7.94 -24.76 20.11
CA ASP A 390 -7.85 -25.81 19.11
C ASP A 390 -7.02 -25.28 17.93
N LEU A 391 -5.76 -25.69 17.85
CA LEU A 391 -4.84 -25.28 16.79
C LEU A 391 -5.11 -25.99 15.46
N HIS A 392 -5.89 -27.08 15.46
CA HIS A 392 -6.29 -27.75 14.23
C HIS A 392 -7.37 -26.95 13.51
N ASN A 393 -8.36 -26.50 14.26
CA ASN A 393 -9.47 -25.69 13.74
C ASN A 393 -9.23 -24.18 13.88
N MET A 394 -8.08 -23.77 14.44
CA MET A 394 -7.70 -22.38 14.70
C MET A 394 -8.79 -21.60 15.45
N LYS A 395 -9.29 -22.17 16.56
CA LYS A 395 -10.41 -21.64 17.32
C LYS A 395 -10.13 -21.62 18.82
N ILE A 396 -10.44 -20.51 19.48
CA ILE A 396 -10.35 -20.37 20.93
C ILE A 396 -11.65 -20.87 21.56
N ASN A 397 -11.54 -21.68 22.62
CA ASN A 397 -12.66 -22.08 23.45
C ASN A 397 -12.90 -21.01 24.52
N ILE A 398 -13.95 -20.21 24.33
CA ILE A 398 -14.25 -19.06 25.19
C ILE A 398 -14.83 -19.43 26.57
N HIS A 399 -15.33 -20.65 26.72
CA HIS A 399 -15.97 -21.14 27.96
C HIS A 399 -15.02 -21.98 28.83
N ASP A 400 -13.72 -21.99 28.52
CA ASP A 400 -12.72 -22.66 29.35
C ASP A 400 -12.14 -21.68 30.36
N HIS A 401 -12.45 -21.91 31.64
CA HIS A 401 -12.06 -21.05 32.75
C HIS A 401 -10.86 -21.59 33.53
N THR A 402 -10.18 -22.66 33.07
CA THR A 402 -9.11 -23.34 33.83
C THR A 402 -7.97 -22.41 34.27
N PHE A 403 -7.66 -21.38 33.48
CA PHE A 403 -6.63 -20.38 33.78
C PHE A 403 -7.20 -18.95 33.88
N ALA A 404 -8.49 -18.86 34.20
CA ALA A 404 -9.16 -17.62 34.48
C ALA A 404 -9.13 -17.31 35.99
N THR A 405 -8.98 -16.04 36.33
CA THR A 405 -9.13 -15.53 37.70
C THR A 405 -10.33 -14.61 37.73
N THR A 406 -11.35 -14.97 38.51
CA THR A 406 -12.56 -14.16 38.71
C THR A 406 -12.38 -13.29 39.94
N SER A 407 -12.46 -11.97 39.77
CA SER A 407 -12.24 -11.03 40.89
C SER A 407 -13.51 -10.78 41.70
N HIS A 408 -14.66 -10.77 41.04
CA HIS A 408 -15.98 -10.64 41.65
C HIS A 408 -17.06 -11.21 40.74
N GLY A 409 -18.19 -11.61 41.33
CA GLY A 409 -19.35 -12.14 40.62
C GLY A 409 -19.11 -13.52 40.00
N GLU A 410 -19.86 -13.82 38.94
CA GLU A 410 -19.81 -15.07 38.20
C GLU A 410 -18.65 -15.14 37.20
N GLU A 411 -18.30 -16.35 36.76
CA GLU A 411 -17.30 -16.55 35.72
C GLU A 411 -17.82 -16.05 34.36
N VAL A 412 -17.14 -15.06 33.77
CA VAL A 412 -17.52 -14.48 32.48
C VAL A 412 -16.66 -15.06 31.37
N ALA A 413 -17.29 -15.61 30.34
CA ALA A 413 -16.60 -16.26 29.22
C ALA A 413 -15.67 -15.29 28.47
N PHE A 414 -14.54 -15.78 28.00
CA PHE A 414 -13.55 -14.98 27.28
C PHE A 414 -14.16 -14.31 26.05
N ALA A 415 -13.74 -13.08 25.73
CA ALA A 415 -14.25 -12.32 24.59
C ALA A 415 -15.76 -12.02 24.62
N THR A 416 -16.41 -12.13 25.77
CA THR A 416 -17.82 -11.76 25.98
C THR A 416 -17.95 -10.59 26.95
N ALA A 417 -19.01 -9.82 26.81
CA ALA A 417 -19.34 -8.75 27.75
C ALA A 417 -20.82 -8.45 27.72
N GLY A 418 -21.33 -7.80 28.76
CA GLY A 418 -22.72 -7.36 28.81
C GLY A 418 -23.02 -6.49 30.01
N ASP A 419 -24.24 -5.97 30.07
CA ASP A 419 -24.76 -5.26 31.23
C ASP A 419 -26.29 -5.19 31.20
N CYS A 420 -26.85 -4.81 32.35
CA CYS A 420 -28.24 -4.37 32.48
C CYS A 420 -28.32 -2.86 32.75
N TYR A 421 -27.37 -2.07 32.23
CA TYR A 421 -27.15 -0.71 32.71
C TYR A 421 -28.19 0.29 32.21
N SER A 422 -28.48 0.28 30.91
CA SER A 422 -29.30 1.30 30.24
C SER A 422 -30.05 0.75 29.03
N ALA A 423 -31.26 1.25 28.76
CA ALA A 423 -32.08 0.92 27.59
C ALA A 423 -31.76 1.80 26.35
N VAL A 424 -30.81 2.73 26.48
CA VAL A 424 -30.25 3.52 25.35
C VAL A 424 -28.82 3.05 25.04
N ASP A 425 -28.22 3.55 23.96
CA ASP A 425 -26.85 3.21 23.55
C ASP A 425 -25.79 3.70 24.57
N CYS A 426 -25.59 2.91 25.63
CA CYS A 426 -24.71 3.23 26.76
C CYS A 426 -24.06 1.98 27.38
N PRO A 427 -23.34 1.14 26.62
CA PRO A 427 -22.77 -0.09 27.13
C PRO A 427 -21.63 0.16 28.14
N GLN A 428 -21.69 -0.53 29.26
CA GLN A 428 -20.72 -0.54 30.37
C GLN A 428 -19.96 -1.86 30.50
N GLY A 429 -20.56 -2.98 30.10
CA GLY A 429 -19.85 -4.26 30.02
C GLY A 429 -18.68 -4.15 29.04
N GLN A 430 -17.57 -4.81 29.35
CA GLN A 430 -16.34 -4.69 28.55
C GLN A 430 -15.53 -5.97 28.49
N PHE A 431 -14.79 -6.14 27.39
CA PHE A 431 -13.82 -7.22 27.25
C PHE A 431 -12.57 -6.74 26.51
N GLY A 432 -11.45 -7.37 26.81
CA GLY A 432 -10.17 -7.18 26.15
C GLY A 432 -9.65 -8.49 25.59
N ILE A 433 -9.15 -8.45 24.36
CA ILE A 433 -8.41 -9.53 23.72
C ILE A 433 -7.09 -8.93 23.23
N ASP A 434 -5.99 -9.47 23.69
CA ASP A 434 -4.65 -9.07 23.27
C ASP A 434 -3.81 -10.32 23.02
N LEU A 435 -3.68 -10.66 21.74
CA LEU A 435 -2.90 -11.80 21.23
C LEU A 435 -1.50 -11.37 20.79
N ARG A 436 -1.07 -10.13 21.05
CA ARG A 436 0.26 -9.67 20.65
C ARG A 436 1.35 -10.50 21.32
N GLY A 437 2.41 -10.80 20.56
CA GLY A 437 3.53 -11.64 21.04
C GLY A 437 3.26 -13.14 20.95
N THR A 438 2.03 -13.57 20.62
CA THR A 438 1.70 -14.99 20.40
C THR A 438 1.88 -15.42 18.94
N GLY A 439 2.04 -14.46 18.02
CA GLY A 439 2.07 -14.72 16.58
C GLY A 439 0.68 -14.99 15.98
N LEU A 440 -0.39 -14.76 16.74
CA LEU A 440 -1.79 -14.99 16.36
C LEU A 440 -2.58 -13.67 16.34
N ARG A 441 -3.65 -13.66 15.55
CA ARG A 441 -4.64 -12.58 15.47
C ARG A 441 -6.04 -13.14 15.26
N VAL A 442 -7.06 -12.35 15.55
CA VAL A 442 -8.45 -12.71 15.26
C VAL A 442 -8.77 -12.47 13.79
N MET A 443 -9.57 -13.36 13.19
CA MET A 443 -9.94 -13.29 11.77
C MET A 443 -10.69 -11.98 11.44
N ASP A 444 -10.47 -11.48 10.21
CA ASP A 444 -10.98 -10.17 9.76
C ASP A 444 -12.50 -10.12 9.63
N ASP A 445 -13.14 -11.23 9.23
CA ASP A 445 -14.58 -11.32 8.98
C ASP A 445 -15.39 -11.80 10.20
N LEU A 446 -14.73 -11.98 11.35
CA LEU A 446 -15.39 -12.35 12.59
C LEU A 446 -16.18 -11.15 13.16
N ARG A 447 -17.38 -11.39 13.69
CA ARG A 447 -18.22 -10.35 14.30
C ARG A 447 -18.67 -10.78 15.69
N TRP A 448 -18.92 -9.80 16.53
CA TRP A 448 -19.67 -9.97 17.77
C TRP A 448 -21.14 -9.80 17.46
N VAL A 449 -21.94 -10.71 17.99
CA VAL A 449 -23.38 -10.75 17.83
C VAL A 449 -24.00 -10.39 19.16
N ASP A 450 -24.84 -9.38 19.14
CA ASP A 450 -25.58 -8.93 20.31
C ASP A 450 -26.74 -9.87 20.61
N GLN A 451 -27.00 -10.09 21.90
CA GLN A 451 -28.06 -10.95 22.41
C GLN A 451 -28.80 -10.18 23.51
N GLY A 452 -30.13 -10.14 23.42
CA GLY A 452 -30.99 -9.44 24.37
C GLY A 452 -31.88 -8.40 23.70
N HIS A 453 -32.49 -7.52 24.50
CA HIS A 453 -33.37 -6.45 24.01
C HIS A 453 -32.67 -5.09 24.14
N ARG A 454 -32.78 -4.23 23.11
CA ARG A 454 -32.13 -2.90 23.06
C ARG A 454 -30.64 -2.97 23.38
N THR A 455 -29.96 -3.90 22.73
CA THR A 455 -28.53 -4.13 22.89
C THR A 455 -27.74 -3.05 22.18
N SER A 456 -26.58 -2.73 22.74
CA SER A 456 -25.55 -1.94 22.06
C SER A 456 -24.19 -2.57 22.25
N SER A 457 -23.42 -2.66 21.16
CA SER A 457 -22.03 -3.05 21.19
C SER A 457 -21.15 -2.10 20.37
N ARG A 458 -19.92 -1.92 20.86
CA ARG A 458 -18.88 -1.11 20.22
C ARG A 458 -17.59 -1.91 20.26
N ILE A 459 -17.14 -2.38 19.10
CA ILE A 459 -15.95 -3.23 18.97
C ILE A 459 -14.86 -2.47 18.23
N GLU A 460 -13.74 -2.26 18.91
CA GLU A 460 -12.55 -1.61 18.39
C GLU A 460 -11.48 -2.66 18.09
N ARG A 461 -10.94 -2.61 16.86
CA ARG A 461 -9.87 -3.52 16.41
C ARG A 461 -8.60 -2.71 16.12
N SER A 462 -7.47 -3.14 16.66
CA SER A 462 -6.16 -2.53 16.43
C SER A 462 -5.09 -3.59 16.15
N ASP A 463 -3.87 -3.15 15.78
CA ASP A 463 -2.70 -4.02 15.63
C ASP A 463 -2.95 -5.22 14.69
N ASN A 464 -3.52 -4.97 13.51
CA ASN A 464 -3.84 -6.02 12.54
C ASN A 464 -4.84 -7.09 13.06
N ASN A 465 -5.74 -6.71 13.97
CA ASN A 465 -6.68 -7.58 14.68
C ASN A 465 -6.02 -8.52 15.70
N ALA A 466 -4.77 -8.25 16.11
CA ALA A 466 -4.15 -8.91 17.25
C ALA A 466 -4.69 -8.36 18.58
N ARG A 467 -5.20 -7.13 18.60
CA ARG A 467 -5.82 -6.50 19.77
C ARG A 467 -7.25 -6.08 19.46
N ILE A 468 -8.18 -6.45 20.34
CA ILE A 468 -9.60 -6.12 20.25
C ILE A 468 -10.07 -5.67 21.62
N PHE A 469 -10.77 -4.55 21.65
CA PHE A 469 -11.47 -4.07 22.83
C PHE A 469 -12.94 -3.89 22.49
N GLY A 470 -13.82 -4.42 23.33
CA GLY A 470 -15.25 -4.33 23.09
C GLY A 470 -15.98 -3.81 24.31
N ARG A 471 -17.00 -2.99 24.08
CA ARG A 471 -18.02 -2.65 25.07
C ARG A 471 -19.37 -3.16 24.63
N CYS A 472 -20.09 -3.81 25.52
CA CYS A 472 -21.36 -4.44 25.22
C CYS A 472 -22.34 -4.28 26.38
N GLY A 473 -23.60 -4.09 26.06
CA GLY A 473 -24.60 -3.73 27.05
C GLY A 473 -25.99 -3.52 26.50
N GLY A 474 -26.83 -2.90 27.32
CA GLY A 474 -28.20 -2.53 26.98
C GLY A 474 -29.17 -2.84 28.10
N TYR A 475 -30.42 -3.11 27.73
CA TYR A 475 -31.43 -3.54 28.71
C TYR A 475 -31.30 -5.05 28.98
N CYS A 476 -30.27 -5.40 29.75
CA CYS A 476 -29.79 -6.77 29.95
C CYS A 476 -29.27 -7.40 28.65
N GLY A 477 -28.44 -6.63 27.96
CA GLY A 477 -27.82 -6.99 26.70
C GLY A 477 -26.42 -7.55 26.91
N GLN A 478 -26.04 -8.53 26.10
CA GLN A 478 -24.70 -9.10 26.04
C GLN A 478 -24.23 -9.24 24.60
N CYS A 479 -22.93 -9.32 24.37
CA CYS A 479 -22.35 -9.66 23.09
C CYS A 479 -21.39 -10.84 23.24
N SER A 480 -21.31 -11.65 22.19
CA SER A 480 -20.34 -12.73 22.09
C SER A 480 -19.88 -12.88 20.64
N PRO A 481 -18.74 -13.53 20.37
CA PRO A 481 -18.41 -13.96 19.02
C PRO A 481 -19.57 -14.76 18.40
N ASP A 482 -19.74 -14.64 17.08
CA ASP A 482 -20.76 -15.37 16.31
C ASP A 482 -20.87 -16.84 16.75
N LYS A 483 -22.08 -17.32 17.08
CA LYS A 483 -22.27 -18.67 17.65
C LYS A 483 -21.86 -19.79 16.70
N PHE A 484 -21.98 -19.60 15.39
CA PHE A 484 -21.65 -20.61 14.38
C PHE A 484 -20.15 -20.63 14.08
N LYS A 485 -19.54 -19.45 13.87
CA LYS A 485 -18.10 -19.35 13.63
C LYS A 485 -17.30 -19.58 14.91
N GLY A 486 -17.72 -18.97 16.02
CA GLY A 486 -16.99 -18.84 17.27
C GLY A 486 -15.75 -17.96 17.15
N LEU A 487 -14.88 -17.94 18.17
CA LEU A 487 -13.68 -17.12 18.16
C LEU A 487 -12.55 -17.74 17.32
N VAL A 488 -12.61 -17.50 16.01
CA VAL A 488 -11.63 -18.00 15.03
C VAL A 488 -10.43 -17.06 14.95
N ILE A 489 -9.23 -17.66 14.98
CA ILE A 489 -7.95 -16.97 14.93
C ILE A 489 -7.14 -17.41 13.70
N GLU A 490 -6.09 -16.68 13.38
CA GLU A 490 -5.12 -17.05 12.36
C GLU A 490 -3.73 -16.51 12.67
N ILE A 491 -2.75 -16.92 11.88
CA ILE A 491 -1.36 -16.50 12.06
C ILE A 491 -1.17 -15.06 11.60
N ASP A 492 -0.56 -14.26 12.45
CA ASP A 492 -0.22 -12.87 12.16
C ASP A 492 1.23 -12.72 11.70
N HIS A 493 1.43 -12.63 10.38
CA HIS A 493 2.77 -12.47 9.82
C HIS A 493 3.43 -11.14 10.18
N LYS A 494 2.67 -10.12 10.58
CA LYS A 494 3.25 -8.83 11.00
C LYS A 494 3.93 -8.91 12.36
N GLN A 495 3.63 -9.93 13.16
CA GLN A 495 4.32 -10.21 14.41
C GLN A 495 5.63 -10.99 14.22
N ASN A 496 6.09 -11.16 12.97
CA ASN A 496 7.31 -11.90 12.60
C ASN A 496 7.39 -13.29 13.26
N PRO A 497 6.37 -14.16 13.11
CA PRO A 497 6.40 -15.49 13.68
C PRO A 497 7.57 -16.27 13.10
N SER A 498 8.31 -16.97 13.96
CA SER A 498 9.48 -17.73 13.52
C SER A 498 9.05 -18.89 12.63
N ILE A 499 9.64 -18.97 11.43
CA ILE A 499 9.36 -20.05 10.48
C ILE A 499 9.94 -21.33 11.07
N GLY A 500 9.18 -22.42 11.02
CA GLY A 500 9.64 -23.75 11.39
C GLY A 500 10.56 -24.34 10.33
N MET A 501 11.68 -23.69 10.03
CA MET A 501 12.83 -24.33 9.40
C MET A 501 13.77 -24.81 10.52
N GLY A 502 14.15 -26.08 10.45
CA GLY A 502 15.25 -26.64 11.25
C GLY A 502 16.59 -26.17 10.70
#